data_AF-A0A914LEB6-F1
#
_entry.id   AF-A0A914LEB6-F1
#
_cell.length_a   1.000
_cell.length_b   1.000
_cell.length_c   1.000
_cell.angle_alpha   90.00
_cell.angle_beta   90.00
_cell.angle_gamma   90.00
#
_symmetry.space_group_name_H-M   'P 1'
#
loop_
_entity.id
_entity.type
_entity.pdbx_description
1 polymer ?
#
loop_
_entity_poly.entity_id
_entity_poly.type
_entity_poly.pdbx_seq_one_letter_code
_entity_poly.pdbx_strand_id
1 'polypeptide(L)'
;MNNKNKNTSLWTFEDTTQRCWITESSKYVGRFVQRLVDFLQTKLPELATNWTQFAIHFAFNISNRHYFGRSFQIAGSLGTSPVPFIPLLISRLVDIFSENNDETQSFIIELFICLQRMVQSVDNNSKTFSNGHCRSISYTRNFWEPLEASKKEEKKDIRHSLLLSSNFDINNKTPLKRSKSASMPKINTETNLYLTEENILAFSQIATISLLMLESNIDNEFLIGLHTFDKILQASGNQRFEFLVRLEEIVNKSWELPNNTEIVALALKGILYPFHGYECSISIFSKCLLNLNQKIVCSNSKESFALIVTASLPYCIQNFNSPTSLCSKLAQSIATHCRTELDQLSKEKGVNLDTFSDHPLSNLITA
;
A
#
# COMPACT_ATOMS: atom_id res chain seq x y z
N MET A 1 23.71 6.37 0.46
CA MET A 1 22.69 5.40 0.00
C MET A 1 23.21 4.77 -1.29
N ASN A 2 23.40 3.45 -1.29
CA ASN A 2 23.88 2.72 -2.48
C ASN A 2 22.83 2.77 -3.60
N ASN A 3 23.28 3.07 -4.82
CA ASN A 3 22.51 3.36 -6.04
C ASN A 3 21.68 2.16 -6.60
N LYS A 4 21.42 1.10 -5.83
CA LYS A 4 20.69 -0.10 -6.29
C LYS A 4 19.17 -0.07 -6.05
N ASN A 5 18.67 0.87 -5.25
CA ASN A 5 17.25 0.92 -4.82
C ASN A 5 16.50 2.16 -5.32
N LYS A 6 16.77 2.62 -6.55
CA LYS A 6 16.13 3.86 -7.06
C LYS A 6 14.63 3.70 -7.40
N ASN A 7 14.12 2.47 -7.53
CA ASN A 7 12.74 2.21 -7.97
C ASN A 7 11.91 1.31 -7.03
N THR A 8 12.39 1.06 -5.81
CA THR A 8 11.68 0.19 -4.85
C THR A 8 10.88 1.05 -3.87
N SER A 9 9.59 0.75 -3.66
CA SER A 9 8.75 1.40 -2.63
C SER A 9 9.48 1.47 -1.28
N LEU A 10 9.22 2.51 -0.48
CA LEU A 10 9.92 2.66 0.81
C LEU A 10 9.63 1.46 1.72
N TRP A 11 8.42 0.90 1.61
CA TRP A 11 7.92 -0.20 2.45
C TRP A 11 7.47 -1.39 1.59
N THR A 12 8.29 -1.80 0.61
CA THR A 12 8.01 -2.98 -0.22
C THR A 12 7.68 -4.20 0.61
N PHE A 13 6.56 -4.86 0.32
CA PHE A 13 6.32 -6.18 0.88
C PHE A 13 7.39 -7.15 0.38
N GLU A 14 7.99 -7.86 1.33
CA GLU A 14 9.01 -8.88 1.11
C GLU A 14 8.44 -10.17 1.69
N ASP A 15 8.44 -11.25 0.92
CA ASP A 15 7.88 -12.52 1.36
C ASP A 15 8.67 -13.09 2.54
N THR A 16 7.99 -13.23 3.67
CA THR A 16 8.51 -13.91 4.86
C THR A 16 8.48 -15.41 4.59
N THR A 17 9.61 -15.95 4.14
CA THR A 17 9.76 -17.36 3.81
C THR A 17 10.46 -18.11 4.95
N GLN A 18 10.38 -19.45 4.93
CA GLN A 18 11.13 -20.32 5.85
C GLN A 18 12.65 -20.04 5.87
N ARG A 19 13.19 -19.44 4.81
CA ARG A 19 14.62 -19.12 4.66
C ARG A 19 14.95 -17.66 5.02
N CYS A 20 13.97 -16.77 4.96
CA CYS A 20 14.14 -15.35 5.22
C CYS A 20 12.91 -14.82 5.97
N TRP A 21 13.00 -14.82 7.30
CA TRP A 21 11.91 -14.39 8.17
C TRP A 21 12.12 -12.99 8.78
N ILE A 22 13.26 -12.33 8.49
CA ILE A 22 13.51 -10.93 8.88
C ILE A 22 13.71 -10.10 7.61
N THR A 23 12.76 -9.22 7.34
CA THR A 23 12.76 -8.32 6.18
C THR A 23 13.27 -6.94 6.55
N GLU A 24 13.99 -6.28 5.65
CA GLU A 24 14.52 -4.92 5.91
C GLU A 24 13.37 -3.91 6.00
N SER A 25 12.35 -4.05 5.15
CA SER A 25 11.14 -3.22 5.18
C SER A 25 10.44 -3.24 6.55
N SER A 26 10.36 -4.41 7.21
CA SER A 26 9.73 -4.53 8.54
C SER A 26 10.47 -3.72 9.62
N LYS A 27 11.81 -3.59 9.51
CA LYS A 27 12.62 -2.78 10.43
C LYS A 27 12.33 -1.28 10.26
N TYR A 28 12.24 -0.81 9.02
CA TYR A 28 11.93 0.60 8.74
C TYR A 28 10.51 0.95 9.20
N VAL A 29 9.53 0.10 8.90
CA VAL A 29 8.14 0.27 9.36
C VAL A 29 8.07 0.29 10.88
N GLY A 30 8.70 -0.68 11.56
CA GLY A 30 8.68 -0.74 13.02
C GLY A 30 9.32 0.48 13.67
N ARG A 31 10.47 0.97 13.14
CA ARG A 31 11.09 2.21 13.63
C ARG A 31 10.21 3.43 13.40
N PHE A 32 9.57 3.53 12.24
CA PHE A 32 8.66 4.64 11.93
C PHE A 32 7.48 4.68 12.91
N VAL A 33 6.83 3.53 13.12
CA VAL A 33 5.70 3.38 14.05
C VAL A 33 6.11 3.75 15.48
N GLN A 34 7.25 3.24 15.95
CA GLN A 34 7.79 3.59 17.28
C GLN A 34 7.99 5.10 17.43
N ARG A 35 8.63 5.75 16.46
CA ARG A 35 8.86 7.20 16.49
C ARG A 35 7.56 8.00 16.44
N LEU A 36 6.57 7.54 15.68
CA LEU A 36 5.26 8.17 15.59
C LEU A 36 4.53 8.09 16.93
N VAL A 37 4.56 6.92 17.59
CA VAL A 37 3.99 6.75 18.92
C VAL A 37 4.73 7.58 19.96
N ASP A 38 6.06 7.57 19.98
CA ASP A 38 6.87 8.40 20.90
C ASP A 38 6.52 9.89 20.74
N PHE A 39 6.32 10.35 19.50
CA PHE A 39 5.95 11.73 19.20
C PHE A 39 4.54 12.08 19.69
N LEU A 40 3.57 11.18 19.51
CA LEU A 40 2.17 11.41 19.87
C LEU A 40 1.83 11.01 21.30
N GLN A 41 2.72 10.32 22.02
CA GLN A 41 2.46 9.76 23.35
C GLN A 41 2.00 10.83 24.37
N THR A 42 2.50 12.05 24.24
CA THR A 42 2.11 13.19 25.10
C THR A 42 0.64 13.58 24.93
N LYS A 43 0.08 13.39 23.73
CA LYS A 43 -1.33 13.71 23.42
C LYS A 43 -2.23 12.48 23.50
N LEU A 44 -1.68 11.29 23.23
CA LEU A 44 -2.40 10.03 23.13
C LEU A 44 -1.61 8.92 23.88
N PRO A 45 -1.75 8.83 25.22
CA PRO A 45 -0.93 7.92 26.03
C PRO A 45 -1.20 6.43 25.76
N GLU A 46 -2.42 6.09 25.34
CA GLU A 46 -2.83 4.72 25.04
C GLU A 46 -2.65 4.33 23.56
N LEU A 47 -2.04 5.20 22.75
CA LEU A 47 -1.91 4.98 21.30
C LEU A 47 -1.21 3.65 20.98
N ALA A 48 -0.13 3.31 21.69
CA ALA A 48 0.58 2.05 21.48
C ALA A 48 -0.33 0.83 21.72
N THR A 49 -1.05 0.82 22.84
CA THR A 49 -1.94 -0.28 23.23
C THR A 49 -3.10 -0.43 22.26
N ASN A 50 -3.77 0.67 21.94
CA ASN A 50 -4.93 0.68 21.05
C ASN A 50 -4.55 0.30 19.62
N TRP A 51 -3.39 0.76 19.15
CA TRP A 51 -2.91 0.42 17.81
C TRP A 51 -2.47 -1.05 17.72
N THR A 52 -1.79 -1.59 18.73
CA THR A 52 -1.50 -3.04 18.76
C THR A 52 -2.78 -3.87 18.76
N GLN A 53 -3.76 -3.50 19.60
CA GLN A 53 -5.03 -4.21 19.67
C GLN A 53 -5.74 -4.18 18.31
N PHE A 54 -5.85 -3.01 17.68
CA PHE A 54 -6.44 -2.87 16.36
C PHE A 54 -5.70 -3.72 15.32
N ALA A 55 -4.36 -3.64 15.27
CA ALA A 55 -3.56 -4.36 14.29
C ALA A 55 -3.74 -5.89 14.41
N ILE A 56 -3.76 -6.43 15.63
CA ILE A 56 -3.95 -7.87 15.84
C ILE A 56 -5.36 -8.31 15.45
N HIS A 57 -6.40 -7.58 15.87
CA HIS A 57 -7.77 -7.90 15.48
C HIS A 57 -7.98 -7.79 13.96
N PHE A 58 -7.40 -6.77 13.33
CA PHE A 58 -7.44 -6.61 11.89
C PHE A 58 -6.76 -7.78 11.18
N ALA A 59 -5.58 -8.21 11.65
CA ALA A 59 -4.86 -9.34 11.10
C ALA A 59 -5.67 -10.65 11.17
N PHE A 60 -6.43 -10.89 12.24
CA PHE A 60 -7.26 -12.09 12.35
C PHE A 60 -8.55 -12.08 11.53
N ASN A 61 -8.95 -10.91 11.03
CA ASN A 61 -10.16 -10.75 10.21
C ASN A 61 -9.85 -10.58 8.72
N ILE A 62 -8.57 -10.45 8.34
CA ILE A 62 -8.15 -10.27 6.96
C ILE A 62 -7.67 -11.60 6.36
N SER A 63 -8.08 -11.89 5.12
CA SER A 63 -7.61 -13.05 4.36
C SER A 63 -6.34 -12.75 3.56
N ASN A 64 -5.98 -11.47 3.43
CA ASN A 64 -4.80 -11.07 2.68
C ASN A 64 -3.51 -11.23 3.50
N ARG A 65 -2.59 -12.06 3.00
CA ARG A 65 -1.30 -12.34 3.65
C ARG A 65 -0.43 -11.10 3.87
N HIS A 66 -0.50 -10.13 2.97
CA HIS A 66 0.32 -8.91 3.05
C HIS A 66 -0.13 -8.03 4.21
N TYR A 67 -1.44 -7.83 4.33
CA TYR A 67 -2.04 -7.09 5.44
C TYR A 67 -1.87 -7.80 6.77
N PHE A 68 -1.99 -9.12 6.80
CA PHE A 68 -1.72 -9.92 7.98
C PHE A 68 -0.29 -9.70 8.48
N GLY A 69 0.72 -9.92 7.63
CA GLY A 69 2.11 -9.79 8.00
C GLY A 69 2.46 -8.37 8.46
N ARG A 70 2.03 -7.34 7.72
CA ARG A 70 2.27 -5.94 8.12
C ARG A 70 1.63 -5.58 9.45
N SER A 71 0.43 -6.08 9.72
CA SER A 71 -0.26 -5.83 10.99
C SER A 71 0.50 -6.44 12.17
N PHE A 72 1.01 -7.67 12.02
CA PHE A 72 1.84 -8.32 13.03
C PHE A 72 3.22 -7.67 13.20
N GLN A 73 3.82 -7.17 12.12
CA GLN A 73 5.06 -6.40 12.18
C GLN A 73 4.89 -5.07 12.95
N ILE A 74 3.77 -4.37 12.72
CA ILE A 74 3.40 -3.15 13.47
C ILE A 74 3.16 -3.49 14.94
N ALA A 75 2.30 -4.45 15.24
CA ALA A 75 1.99 -4.89 16.60
C ALA A 75 3.23 -5.31 17.39
N GLY A 76 4.11 -6.11 16.77
CA GLY A 76 5.37 -6.54 17.38
C GLY A 76 6.34 -5.39 17.65
N SER A 77 6.31 -4.32 16.83
CA SER A 77 7.19 -3.16 17.01
C SER A 77 6.77 -2.24 18.18
N LEU A 78 5.49 -2.24 18.54
CA LEU A 78 4.96 -1.39 19.62
C LEU A 78 5.28 -1.93 21.02
N GLY A 79 5.66 -3.20 21.13
CA GLY A 79 6.19 -3.78 22.35
C GLY A 79 5.18 -3.90 23.50
N THR A 80 3.89 -3.95 23.20
CA THR A 80 2.81 -4.13 24.18
C THR A 80 2.76 -5.58 24.68
N SER A 81 2.17 -5.80 25.87
CA SER A 81 2.05 -7.14 26.45
C SER A 81 1.25 -8.09 25.53
N PRO A 82 1.71 -9.34 25.31
CA PRO A 82 1.00 -10.32 24.50
C PRO A 82 -0.23 -10.92 25.21
N VAL A 83 -0.35 -10.76 26.53
CA VAL A 83 -1.37 -11.41 27.39
C VAL A 83 -2.80 -11.29 26.85
N PRO A 84 -3.29 -10.11 26.41
CA PRO A 84 -4.66 -9.97 25.92
C PRO A 84 -4.96 -10.80 24.66
N PHE A 85 -3.93 -11.19 23.92
CA PHE A 85 -4.06 -11.78 22.59
C PHE A 85 -3.82 -13.30 22.58
N ILE A 86 -3.29 -13.89 23.65
CA ILE A 86 -3.00 -15.33 23.74
C ILE A 86 -4.22 -16.21 23.39
N PRO A 87 -5.44 -15.95 23.91
CA PRO A 87 -6.60 -16.78 23.55
C PRO A 87 -6.93 -16.75 22.06
N LEU A 88 -6.87 -15.56 21.44
CA LEU A 88 -7.10 -15.38 20.00
C LEU A 88 -6.04 -16.10 19.17
N LEU A 89 -4.78 -16.00 19.60
CA LEU A 89 -3.63 -16.66 18.97
C LEU A 89 -3.79 -18.19 19.00
N ILE A 90 -4.15 -18.76 20.15
CA ILE A 90 -4.34 -20.21 20.29
C ILE A 90 -5.48 -20.69 19.39
N SER A 91 -6.63 -20.00 19.41
CA SER A 91 -7.79 -20.35 18.59
C SER A 91 -7.43 -20.41 17.11
N ARG A 92 -6.71 -19.39 16.62
CA ARG A 92 -6.34 -19.32 15.20
C ARG A 92 -5.22 -20.27 14.82
N LEU A 93 -4.27 -20.55 15.71
CA LEU A 93 -3.24 -21.56 15.45
C LEU A 93 -3.86 -22.94 15.25
N VAL A 94 -4.88 -23.32 16.03
CA VAL A 94 -5.57 -24.61 15.87
C VAL A 94 -6.18 -24.75 14.47
N ASP A 95 -6.80 -23.68 13.94
CA ASP A 95 -7.37 -23.68 12.59
C ASP A 95 -6.29 -23.75 11.51
N ILE A 96 -5.21 -22.99 11.67
CA ILE A 96 -4.11 -22.83 10.70
C ILE A 96 -3.23 -24.09 10.65
N PHE A 97 -3.02 -24.81 11.76
CA PHE A 97 -2.20 -26.04 11.78
C PHE A 97 -2.82 -27.23 11.03
N SER A 98 -4.09 -27.14 10.61
CA SER A 98 -4.72 -28.22 9.84
C SER A 98 -4.32 -28.24 8.36
N GLU A 99 -3.73 -27.17 7.82
CA GLU A 99 -3.43 -27.03 6.39
C GLU A 99 -1.93 -26.86 6.11
N ASN A 100 -1.37 -27.70 5.25
CA ASN A 100 0.05 -27.68 4.87
C ASN A 100 0.28 -26.99 3.51
N ASN A 101 -0.21 -25.76 3.34
CA ASN A 101 0.10 -24.94 2.17
C ASN A 101 1.10 -23.81 2.52
N ASP A 102 1.80 -23.27 1.52
CA ASP A 102 2.84 -22.25 1.71
C ASP A 102 2.29 -20.92 2.27
N GLU A 103 1.02 -20.60 2.01
CA GLU A 103 0.36 -19.40 2.54
C GLU A 103 0.14 -19.52 4.05
N THR A 104 -0.44 -20.64 4.49
CA THR A 104 -0.64 -21.04 5.89
C THR A 104 0.67 -21.00 6.66
N GLN A 105 1.77 -21.49 6.09
CA GLN A 105 3.09 -21.41 6.70
C GLN A 105 3.59 -19.96 6.87
N SER A 106 3.34 -19.09 5.90
CA SER A 106 3.72 -17.67 5.96
C SER A 106 2.97 -16.94 7.09
N PHE A 107 1.69 -17.25 7.28
CA PHE A 107 0.89 -16.74 8.41
C PHE A 107 1.45 -17.18 9.76
N ILE A 108 1.81 -18.47 9.90
CA ILE A 108 2.41 -19.00 11.13
C ILE A 108 3.72 -18.28 11.47
N ILE A 109 4.61 -18.12 10.48
CA ILE A 109 5.92 -17.49 10.71
C ILE A 109 5.75 -16.05 11.19
N GLU A 110 4.90 -15.24 10.56
CA GLU A 110 4.64 -13.85 10.98
C GLU A 110 4.08 -13.77 12.41
N LEU A 111 3.22 -14.72 12.78
CA LEU A 111 2.67 -14.82 14.12
C LEU A 111 3.78 -15.05 15.18
N PHE A 112 4.64 -16.04 14.93
CA PHE A 112 5.71 -16.39 15.85
C PHE A 112 6.77 -15.28 15.95
N ILE A 113 7.09 -14.59 14.86
CA ILE A 113 7.98 -13.42 14.90
C ILE A 113 7.35 -12.32 15.76
N CYS A 114 6.06 -12.04 15.62
CA CYS A 114 5.38 -11.04 16.43
C CYS A 114 5.45 -11.39 17.93
N LEU A 115 5.13 -12.64 18.28
CA LEU A 115 5.22 -13.14 19.64
C LEU A 115 6.63 -13.02 20.20
N GLN A 116 7.65 -13.39 19.43
CA GLN A 116 9.05 -13.23 19.82
C GLN A 116 9.39 -11.77 20.14
N ARG A 117 8.94 -10.82 19.31
CA ARG A 117 9.15 -9.38 19.54
C ARG A 117 8.43 -8.88 20.80
N MET A 118 7.20 -9.35 21.04
CA MET A 118 6.45 -9.00 22.25
C MET A 118 7.14 -9.52 23.52
N VAL A 119 7.65 -10.76 23.51
CA VAL A 119 8.42 -11.33 24.63
C VAL A 119 9.70 -10.54 24.88
N GLN A 120 10.46 -10.23 23.83
CA GLN A 120 11.68 -9.41 23.95
C GLN A 120 11.40 -8.02 24.54
N SER A 121 10.24 -7.41 24.23
CA SER A 121 9.83 -6.14 24.83
C SER A 121 9.61 -6.25 26.34
N VAL A 122 8.94 -7.32 26.79
CA VAL A 122 8.71 -7.57 28.22
C VAL A 122 10.03 -7.78 28.97
N ASP A 123 10.98 -8.53 28.39
CA ASP A 123 12.31 -8.76 28.95
C ASP A 123 13.17 -7.49 29.02
N ASN A 124 13.05 -6.61 28.03
CA ASN A 124 13.80 -5.35 28.04
C ASN A 124 13.23 -4.35 29.04
N ASN A 125 11.90 -4.30 29.19
CA ASN A 125 11.25 -3.49 30.22
C ASN A 125 11.65 -4.00 31.62
N SER A 126 11.70 -5.31 31.86
CA SER A 126 12.11 -5.86 33.16
C SER A 126 13.58 -5.55 33.50
N LYS A 127 14.48 -5.56 32.50
CA LYS A 127 15.89 -5.14 32.66
C LYS A 127 16.07 -3.65 32.94
N THR A 128 15.21 -2.78 32.41
CA THR A 128 15.24 -1.35 32.75
C THR A 128 14.80 -1.06 34.19
N PHE A 129 14.01 -1.94 34.80
CA PHE A 129 13.60 -1.81 36.21
C PHE A 129 14.63 -2.40 37.20
N SER A 130 15.50 -3.33 36.77
CA SER A 130 16.50 -3.95 37.66
C SER A 130 17.82 -3.18 37.79
N ASN A 131 18.14 -2.28 36.85
CA ASN A 131 19.36 -1.47 36.90
C ASN A 131 19.06 -0.02 37.33
N GLY A 132 18.92 0.19 38.65
CA GLY A 132 18.76 1.49 39.31
C GLY A 132 20.00 2.40 39.29
N HIS A 133 20.69 2.52 38.16
CA HIS A 133 21.71 3.55 37.96
C HIS A 133 21.33 4.47 36.81
N CYS A 134 21.10 5.75 37.15
CA CYS A 134 21.01 6.86 36.21
C CYS A 134 22.26 6.86 35.32
N ARG A 135 22.15 6.30 34.11
CA ARG A 135 23.13 6.48 33.04
C ARG A 135 22.38 6.81 31.77
N SER A 136 22.50 8.09 31.40
CA SER A 136 22.37 8.70 30.08
C SER A 136 21.23 8.20 29.19
N ILE A 137 20.24 9.08 29.01
CA ILE A 137 19.20 8.99 27.98
C ILE A 137 19.85 8.76 26.61
N SER A 138 19.82 7.52 26.14
CA SER A 138 20.01 7.18 24.73
C SER A 138 18.63 7.21 24.07
N TYR A 139 18.37 8.23 23.24
CA TYR A 139 17.12 8.43 22.46
C TYR A 139 16.89 7.39 21.34
N THR A 140 17.42 6.18 21.51
CA THR A 140 17.28 5.07 20.59
C THR A 140 17.04 3.83 21.43
N ARG A 141 15.77 3.53 21.70
CA ARG A 141 15.37 2.21 22.20
C ARG A 141 15.68 1.22 21.08
N ASN A 142 16.89 0.65 21.09
CA ASN A 142 17.33 -0.32 20.09
C ASN A 142 16.60 -1.64 20.36
N PHE A 143 15.36 -1.73 19.88
CA PHE A 143 14.56 -2.96 19.81
C PHE A 143 15.12 -4.00 18.81
N TRP A 144 16.20 -3.67 18.12
CA TRP A 144 16.71 -4.40 16.96
C TRP A 144 18.17 -4.76 17.16
N GLU A 145 18.45 -5.73 18.03
CA GLU A 145 19.62 -6.59 17.83
C GLU A 145 19.18 -7.73 16.92
N PRO A 146 19.72 -7.85 15.69
CA PRO A 146 19.53 -9.06 14.91
C PRO A 146 20.10 -10.23 15.71
N LEU A 147 19.32 -11.29 15.90
CA LEU A 147 19.93 -12.59 16.16
C LEU A 147 20.85 -12.86 14.97
N GLU A 148 22.16 -12.97 15.21
CA GLU A 148 23.11 -13.32 14.17
C GLU A 148 22.66 -14.64 13.53
N ALA A 149 22.08 -14.56 12.34
CA ALA A 149 21.97 -15.70 11.47
C ALA A 149 23.42 -16.14 11.20
N SER A 150 23.79 -17.28 11.78
CA SER A 150 25.10 -17.89 11.60
C SER A 150 25.42 -17.86 10.10
N LYS A 151 26.44 -17.08 9.70
CA LYS A 151 26.93 -17.03 8.33
C LYS A 151 27.49 -18.40 7.99
N LYS A 152 26.65 -19.30 7.49
CA LYS A 152 27.14 -20.42 6.67
C LYS A 152 27.36 -19.87 5.28
N GLU A 153 28.62 -19.80 4.88
CA GLU A 153 29.03 -19.58 3.50
C GLU A 153 28.33 -20.60 2.59
N GLU A 154 27.36 -20.13 1.80
CA GLU A 154 26.83 -20.90 0.67
C GLU A 154 27.92 -20.98 -0.41
N LYS A 155 28.53 -22.16 -0.54
CA LYS A 155 29.22 -22.54 -1.77
C LYS A 155 28.20 -22.54 -2.90
N LYS A 156 28.50 -21.75 -3.94
CA LYS A 156 27.76 -21.73 -5.21
C LYS A 156 27.84 -23.10 -5.89
N ASP A 157 26.80 -23.91 -5.74
CA ASP A 157 26.57 -25.02 -6.67
C ASP A 157 25.90 -24.48 -7.93
N ILE A 158 26.70 -24.30 -8.97
CA ILE A 158 26.25 -24.09 -10.34
C ILE A 158 25.67 -25.42 -10.83
N ARG A 159 24.37 -25.62 -10.63
CA ARG A 159 23.65 -26.72 -11.30
C ARG A 159 23.25 -26.24 -12.69
N HIS A 160 24.04 -26.68 -13.66
CA HIS A 160 23.75 -26.62 -15.08
C HIS A 160 22.37 -27.23 -15.37
N SER A 161 21.45 -26.41 -15.88
CA SER A 161 20.24 -26.87 -16.54
C SER A 161 20.62 -27.53 -17.88
N LEU A 162 20.42 -28.85 -17.97
CA LEU A 162 20.49 -29.61 -19.20
C LEU A 162 19.30 -29.22 -20.11
N LEU A 163 19.55 -28.39 -21.11
CA LEU A 163 18.71 -28.34 -22.31
C LEU A 163 19.34 -29.29 -23.34
N LEU A 164 18.61 -30.37 -23.66
CA LEU A 164 18.90 -31.22 -24.81
C LEU A 164 18.73 -30.38 -26.09
N SER A 165 19.84 -30.15 -26.78
CA SER A 165 19.88 -29.70 -28.17
C SER A 165 19.52 -30.87 -29.09
N SER A 166 18.33 -30.86 -29.69
CA SER A 166 18.05 -31.61 -30.91
C SER A 166 18.04 -30.65 -32.09
N ASN A 167 19.10 -30.73 -32.90
CA ASN A 167 19.21 -30.10 -34.20
C ASN A 167 18.14 -30.67 -35.13
N PHE A 168 17.35 -29.81 -35.76
CA PHE A 168 16.73 -30.09 -37.05
C PHE A 168 16.72 -28.83 -37.92
N ASP A 169 17.29 -28.99 -39.11
CA ASP A 169 17.59 -27.98 -40.11
C ASP A 169 16.34 -27.25 -40.63
N ILE A 170 16.39 -25.92 -40.66
CA ILE A 170 15.42 -25.10 -41.40
C ILE A 170 16.03 -24.73 -42.74
N ASN A 171 15.80 -25.59 -43.73
CA ASN A 171 15.91 -25.23 -45.13
C ASN A 171 14.71 -25.86 -45.86
N ASN A 172 13.59 -25.12 -45.94
CA ASN A 172 12.74 -25.13 -47.12
C ASN A 172 11.66 -24.03 -47.07
N LYS A 173 11.61 -23.29 -48.17
CA LYS A 173 10.66 -22.22 -48.49
C LYS A 173 9.28 -22.81 -48.74
N THR A 174 8.27 -22.34 -48.02
CA THR A 174 6.90 -22.15 -48.56
C THR A 174 6.26 -20.93 -47.87
N PRO A 175 5.62 -20.00 -48.61
CA PRO A 175 5.03 -18.81 -48.01
C PRO A 175 3.63 -19.16 -47.50
N LEU A 176 3.47 -19.30 -46.19
CA LEU A 176 2.15 -19.39 -45.56
C LEU A 176 1.56 -17.98 -45.43
N LYS A 177 0.34 -17.86 -45.96
CA LYS A 177 -0.42 -16.61 -46.14
C LYS A 177 -0.49 -15.82 -44.82
N ARG A 178 0.10 -14.63 -44.83
CA ARG A 178 -0.07 -13.62 -43.78
C ARG A 178 -1.52 -13.15 -43.79
N SER A 179 -2.32 -13.58 -42.82
CA SER A 179 -3.65 -13.01 -42.57
C SER A 179 -3.51 -11.51 -42.37
N LYS A 180 -4.16 -10.74 -43.25
CA LYS A 180 -4.39 -9.31 -43.09
C LYS A 180 -5.50 -9.12 -42.07
N SER A 181 -5.13 -8.80 -40.83
CA SER A 181 -6.07 -8.16 -39.91
C SER A 181 -5.28 -7.34 -38.88
N ALA A 182 -5.79 -6.14 -38.63
CA ALA A 182 -5.29 -5.09 -37.74
C ALA A 182 -4.04 -4.33 -38.22
N SER A 183 -4.26 -3.38 -39.13
CA SER A 183 -3.53 -2.10 -39.02
C SER A 183 -3.81 -1.53 -37.63
N MET A 184 -2.81 -1.45 -36.76
CA MET A 184 -2.92 -0.60 -35.56
C MET A 184 -3.20 0.83 -36.03
N PRO A 185 -4.29 1.48 -35.59
CA PRO A 185 -4.38 2.92 -35.71
C PRO A 185 -3.27 3.48 -34.82
N LYS A 186 -2.38 4.27 -35.42
CA LYS A 186 -1.45 5.10 -34.65
C LYS A 186 -2.29 5.94 -33.69
N ILE A 187 -2.00 5.84 -32.41
CA ILE A 187 -2.60 6.66 -31.36
C ILE A 187 -2.12 8.10 -31.63
N ASN A 188 -2.93 8.86 -32.36
CA ASN A 188 -2.78 10.31 -32.44
C ASN A 188 -3.24 10.90 -31.12
N THR A 189 -2.39 11.76 -30.55
CA THR A 189 -2.50 12.34 -29.21
C THR A 189 -3.56 13.44 -29.10
N GLU A 190 -4.52 13.52 -30.03
CA GLU A 190 -5.41 14.69 -30.19
C GLU A 190 -6.88 14.34 -30.50
N THR A 191 -7.41 13.26 -29.93
CA THR A 191 -8.87 13.07 -29.92
C THR A 191 -9.37 12.94 -28.49
N ASN A 192 -9.58 14.10 -27.86
CA ASN A 192 -10.65 14.32 -26.89
C ASN A 192 -12.01 14.07 -27.60
N LEU A 193 -12.28 12.83 -28.00
CA LEU A 193 -13.61 12.39 -28.36
C LEU A 193 -14.36 12.26 -27.05
N TYR A 194 -15.41 13.06 -26.89
CA TYR A 194 -16.44 12.83 -25.88
C TYR A 194 -16.75 11.33 -25.88
N LEU A 195 -16.62 10.67 -24.73
CA LEU A 195 -17.11 9.31 -24.58
C LEU A 195 -18.60 9.37 -24.86
N THR A 196 -19.04 8.57 -25.82
CA THR A 196 -20.46 8.30 -26.03
C THR A 196 -21.02 7.63 -24.77
N GLU A 197 -22.30 7.81 -24.51
CA GLU A 197 -23.01 7.14 -23.40
C GLU A 197 -22.75 5.62 -23.39
N GLU A 198 -22.74 4.99 -24.57
CA GLU A 198 -22.42 3.56 -24.71
C GLU A 198 -21.00 3.22 -24.25
N ASN A 199 -20.02 4.09 -24.53
CA ASN A 199 -18.64 3.91 -24.06
C ASN A 199 -18.51 4.12 -22.55
N ILE A 200 -19.26 5.06 -21.96
CA ILE A 200 -19.29 5.28 -20.50
C ILE A 200 -19.88 4.05 -19.81
N LEU A 201 -20.96 3.48 -20.35
CA LEU A 201 -21.56 2.26 -19.81
C LEU A 201 -20.60 1.07 -19.90
N ALA A 202 -19.97 0.85 -21.05
CA ALA A 202 -18.98 -0.21 -21.23
C ALA A 202 -17.79 -0.04 -20.27
N PHE A 203 -17.26 1.18 -20.14
CA PHE A 203 -16.19 1.48 -19.18
C PHE A 203 -16.61 1.24 -17.74
N SER A 204 -17.84 1.59 -17.38
CA SER A 204 -18.38 1.37 -16.04
C SER A 204 -18.48 -0.13 -15.73
N GLN A 205 -18.93 -0.96 -16.68
CA GLN A 205 -18.98 -2.41 -16.52
C GLN A 205 -17.57 -3.03 -16.39
N ILE A 206 -16.62 -2.63 -17.24
CA ILE A 206 -15.23 -3.12 -17.14
C ILE A 206 -14.59 -2.63 -15.83
N ALA A 207 -14.91 -1.42 -15.38
CA ALA A 207 -14.47 -0.91 -14.09
C ALA A 207 -15.04 -1.71 -12.93
N THR A 208 -16.30 -2.15 -12.98
CA THR A 208 -16.87 -3.07 -11.98
C THR A 208 -16.08 -4.38 -11.91
N ILE A 209 -15.73 -4.97 -13.06
CA ILE A 209 -14.86 -6.17 -13.10
C ILE A 209 -13.49 -5.84 -12.47
N SER A 210 -12.92 -4.69 -12.80
CA SER A 210 -11.63 -4.27 -12.25
C SER A 210 -11.70 -4.09 -10.72
N LEU A 211 -12.80 -3.56 -10.19
CA LEU A 211 -13.03 -3.42 -8.74
C LEU A 211 -13.12 -4.78 -8.06
N LEU A 212 -13.82 -5.76 -8.65
CA LEU A 212 -13.84 -7.14 -8.15
C LEU A 212 -12.43 -7.75 -8.09
N MET A 213 -11.62 -7.50 -9.12
CA MET A 213 -10.23 -7.97 -9.15
C MET A 213 -9.35 -7.32 -8.08
N LEU A 214 -9.67 -6.09 -7.64
CA LEU A 214 -8.93 -5.42 -6.55
C LEU A 214 -9.17 -6.06 -5.18
N GLU A 215 -10.25 -6.81 -5.00
CA GLU A 215 -10.51 -7.58 -3.79
C GLU A 215 -9.77 -8.93 -3.79
N SER A 216 -9.35 -9.42 -4.96
CA SER A 216 -8.68 -10.72 -5.08
C SER A 216 -7.42 -10.78 -4.21
N ASN A 217 -7.24 -11.88 -3.49
CA ASN A 217 -6.03 -12.16 -2.72
C ASN A 217 -4.84 -12.59 -3.58
N ILE A 218 -5.07 -12.85 -4.87
CA ILE A 218 -4.03 -13.24 -5.81
C ILE A 218 -3.36 -11.98 -6.37
N ASP A 219 -2.05 -11.87 -6.16
CA ASP A 219 -1.28 -10.67 -6.48
C ASP A 219 -1.38 -10.25 -7.96
N ASN A 220 -1.31 -11.20 -8.89
CA ASN A 220 -1.38 -10.91 -10.32
C ASN A 220 -2.78 -10.42 -10.75
N GLU A 221 -3.84 -11.01 -10.19
CA GLU A 221 -5.23 -10.60 -10.46
C GLU A 221 -5.46 -9.16 -9.97
N PHE A 222 -5.01 -8.90 -8.74
CA PHE A 222 -5.03 -7.57 -8.16
C PHE A 222 -4.29 -6.54 -9.03
N LEU A 223 -3.05 -6.83 -9.45
CA LEU A 223 -2.23 -5.90 -10.25
C LEU A 223 -2.85 -5.61 -11.63
N ILE A 224 -3.40 -6.63 -12.29
CA ILE A 224 -4.09 -6.47 -13.57
C ILE A 224 -5.36 -5.62 -13.39
N GLY A 225 -6.14 -5.89 -12.33
CA GLY A 225 -7.31 -5.08 -11.97
C GLY A 225 -6.94 -3.62 -11.73
N LEU A 226 -5.90 -3.36 -10.94
CA LEU A 226 -5.40 -2.02 -10.62
C LEU A 226 -4.96 -1.26 -11.88
N HIS A 227 -4.17 -1.89 -12.75
CA HIS A 227 -3.75 -1.27 -14.00
C HIS A 227 -4.91 -1.01 -14.96
N THR A 228 -5.85 -1.94 -15.07
CA THR A 228 -7.04 -1.78 -15.93
C THR A 228 -7.87 -0.60 -15.45
N PHE A 229 -8.10 -0.51 -14.13
CA PHE A 229 -8.83 0.60 -13.53
C PHE A 229 -8.13 1.95 -13.73
N ASP A 230 -6.81 2.02 -13.54
CA ASP A 230 -6.03 3.24 -13.80
C ASP A 230 -6.15 3.73 -15.25
N LYS A 231 -6.17 2.79 -16.21
CA LYS A 231 -6.34 3.07 -17.64
C LYS A 231 -7.76 3.54 -17.96
N ILE A 232 -8.78 2.94 -17.36
CA ILE A 232 -10.17 3.41 -17.51
C ILE A 232 -10.28 4.83 -16.97
N LEU A 233 -9.80 5.07 -15.75
CA LEU A 233 -9.81 6.42 -15.17
C LEU A 233 -9.04 7.42 -16.03
N GLN A 234 -7.94 7.03 -16.67
CA GLN A 234 -7.21 7.88 -17.60
C GLN A 234 -8.05 8.18 -18.85
N ALA A 235 -8.68 7.15 -19.44
CA ALA A 235 -9.53 7.27 -20.62
C ALA A 235 -10.80 8.10 -20.37
N SER A 236 -11.34 8.08 -19.14
CA SER A 236 -12.50 8.89 -18.75
C SER A 236 -12.26 10.41 -18.88
N GLY A 237 -11.01 10.86 -18.90
CA GLY A 237 -10.65 12.25 -19.24
C GLY A 237 -11.47 13.29 -18.47
N ASN A 238 -12.26 14.08 -19.20
CA ASN A 238 -13.12 15.14 -18.68
C ASN A 238 -14.48 14.64 -18.13
N GLN A 239 -14.97 13.48 -18.60
CA GLN A 239 -16.24 12.87 -18.18
C GLN A 239 -16.06 11.94 -16.97
N ARG A 240 -14.95 12.07 -16.23
CA ARG A 240 -14.66 11.23 -15.06
C ARG A 240 -15.74 11.30 -13.99
N PHE A 241 -16.31 12.49 -13.76
CA PHE A 241 -17.41 12.64 -12.81
C PHE A 241 -18.63 11.81 -13.20
N GLU A 242 -19.08 11.93 -14.46
CA GLU A 242 -20.23 11.20 -15.02
C GLU A 242 -20.00 9.68 -15.02
N PHE A 243 -18.81 9.24 -15.43
CA PHE A 243 -18.37 7.85 -15.33
C PHE A 243 -18.44 7.32 -13.89
N LEU A 244 -17.95 8.06 -12.90
CA LEU A 244 -17.95 7.61 -11.51
C LEU A 244 -19.37 7.57 -10.91
N VAL A 245 -20.25 8.50 -11.26
CA VAL A 245 -21.68 8.43 -10.87
C VAL A 245 -22.32 7.17 -11.46
N ARG A 246 -22.08 6.90 -12.75
CA ARG A 246 -22.62 5.72 -13.41
C ARG A 246 -22.05 4.41 -12.83
N LEU A 247 -20.76 4.40 -12.49
CA LEU A 247 -20.11 3.28 -11.80
C LEU A 247 -20.76 3.02 -10.44
N GLU A 248 -21.00 4.07 -9.65
CA GLU A 248 -21.68 3.96 -8.35
C GLU A 248 -23.07 3.31 -8.49
N GLU A 249 -23.86 3.71 -9.49
CA GLU A 249 -25.17 3.10 -9.75
C GLU A 249 -25.09 1.62 -10.12
N ILE A 250 -24.07 1.21 -10.88
CA ILE A 250 -23.88 -0.20 -11.27
C ILE A 250 -23.43 -1.01 -10.06
N VAL A 251 -22.44 -0.53 -9.32
CA VAL A 251 -21.92 -1.20 -8.13
C VAL A 251 -23.02 -1.38 -7.08
N ASN A 252 -23.85 -0.35 -6.85
CA ASN A 252 -24.98 -0.45 -5.91
C ASN A 252 -26.07 -1.45 -6.36
N LYS A 253 -26.13 -1.79 -7.65
CA LYS A 253 -27.06 -2.80 -8.19
C LYS A 253 -26.43 -4.20 -8.24
N SER A 254 -25.11 -4.29 -8.26
CA SER A 254 -24.37 -5.55 -8.29
C SER A 254 -24.29 -6.16 -6.89
N TRP A 255 -24.90 -7.33 -6.69
CA TRP A 255 -24.85 -8.06 -5.41
C TRP A 255 -23.48 -8.66 -5.06
N GLU A 256 -22.55 -8.67 -6.02
CA GLU A 256 -21.25 -9.34 -5.88
C GLU A 256 -20.23 -8.49 -5.12
N LEU A 257 -20.40 -7.16 -5.08
CA LEU A 257 -19.50 -6.27 -4.35
C LEU A 257 -20.04 -5.98 -2.95
N PRO A 258 -19.17 -5.89 -1.93
CA PRO A 258 -19.56 -5.40 -0.62
C PRO A 258 -20.18 -4.01 -0.72
N ASN A 259 -21.25 -3.75 0.05
CA ASN A 259 -21.95 -2.45 0.06
C ASN A 259 -21.04 -1.25 0.43
N ASN A 260 -19.84 -1.50 0.95
CA ASN A 260 -18.87 -0.48 1.37
C ASN A 260 -17.61 -0.49 0.48
N THR A 261 -17.73 -0.86 -0.79
CA THR A 261 -16.60 -0.85 -1.74
C THR A 261 -16.13 0.58 -1.97
N GLU A 262 -14.89 0.89 -1.59
CA GLU A 262 -14.28 2.20 -1.80
C GLU A 262 -13.03 2.09 -2.67
N ILE A 263 -12.97 2.86 -3.75
CA ILE A 263 -11.84 2.85 -4.68
C ILE A 263 -10.52 3.17 -3.96
N VAL A 264 -10.52 4.17 -3.08
CA VAL A 264 -9.32 4.56 -2.35
C VAL A 264 -8.86 3.42 -1.45
N ALA A 265 -9.78 2.79 -0.71
CA ALA A 265 -9.45 1.68 0.19
C ALA A 265 -8.86 0.47 -0.56
N LEU A 266 -9.46 0.12 -1.71
CA LEU A 266 -8.97 -0.96 -2.56
C LEU A 266 -7.59 -0.67 -3.16
N ALA A 267 -7.38 0.56 -3.64
CA ALA A 267 -6.11 0.97 -4.25
C ALA A 267 -4.95 1.08 -3.24
N LEU A 268 -5.21 1.24 -1.93
CA LEU A 268 -4.18 1.23 -0.89
C LEU A 268 -3.37 -0.07 -0.87
N LYS A 269 -4.00 -1.19 -1.25
CA LYS A 269 -3.31 -2.48 -1.33
C LYS A 269 -2.12 -2.44 -2.30
N GLY A 270 -2.22 -1.66 -3.37
CA GLY A 270 -1.17 -1.51 -4.38
C GLY A 270 0.13 -0.90 -3.86
N ILE A 271 0.10 -0.20 -2.72
CA ILE A 271 1.28 0.38 -2.07
C ILE A 271 2.24 -0.70 -1.56
N LEU A 272 1.69 -1.86 -1.18
CA LEU A 272 2.48 -2.97 -0.66
C LEU A 272 3.29 -3.67 -1.76
N TYR A 273 2.85 -3.58 -3.02
CA TYR A 273 3.47 -4.31 -4.12
C TYR A 273 4.66 -3.56 -4.74
N PRO A 274 5.87 -4.15 -4.68
CA PRO A 274 7.02 -3.62 -5.43
C PRO A 274 6.78 -3.72 -6.94
N PHE A 275 7.28 -2.74 -7.70
CA PHE A 275 7.20 -2.65 -9.17
C PHE A 275 5.78 -2.49 -9.73
N HIS A 276 5.52 -1.33 -10.35
CA HIS A 276 4.28 -0.94 -11.04
C HIS A 276 2.99 -0.84 -10.20
N GLY A 277 2.79 -1.67 -9.17
CA GLY A 277 1.64 -1.56 -8.24
C GLY A 277 1.63 -0.23 -7.49
N TYR A 278 2.75 0.13 -6.85
CA TYR A 278 2.83 1.35 -6.05
C TYR A 278 2.57 2.62 -6.89
N GLU A 279 3.25 2.77 -8.02
CA GLU A 279 3.06 3.94 -8.90
C GLU A 279 1.65 4.00 -9.48
N CYS A 280 1.05 2.85 -9.79
CA CYS A 280 -0.33 2.77 -10.28
C CYS A 280 -1.31 3.25 -9.20
N SER A 281 -1.16 2.83 -7.95
CA SER A 281 -1.97 3.34 -6.83
C SER A 281 -1.83 4.85 -6.65
N ILE A 282 -0.60 5.40 -6.71
CA ILE A 282 -0.40 6.85 -6.59
C ILE A 282 -1.05 7.59 -7.78
N SER A 283 -0.99 7.03 -8.99
CA SER A 283 -1.69 7.56 -10.17
C SER A 283 -3.21 7.61 -9.96
N ILE A 284 -3.81 6.52 -9.45
CA ILE A 284 -5.23 6.46 -9.11
C ILE A 284 -5.57 7.51 -8.06
N PHE A 285 -4.80 7.61 -6.97
CA PHE A 285 -5.03 8.61 -5.92
C PHE A 285 -5.00 10.03 -6.45
N SER A 286 -4.03 10.37 -7.31
CA SER A 286 -3.94 11.69 -7.95
C SER A 286 -5.19 12.05 -8.75
N LYS A 287 -5.81 11.06 -9.41
CA LYS A 287 -7.06 11.21 -10.18
C LYS A 287 -8.29 11.27 -9.29
N CYS A 288 -8.33 10.48 -8.20
CA CYS A 288 -9.44 10.44 -7.25
C CYS A 288 -9.54 11.68 -6.35
N LEU A 289 -8.42 12.36 -6.06
CA LEU A 289 -8.38 13.58 -5.23
C LEU A 289 -9.36 14.68 -5.68
N LEU A 290 -9.63 14.78 -6.99
CA LEU A 290 -10.56 15.77 -7.55
C LEU A 290 -12.04 15.38 -7.38
N ASN A 291 -12.32 14.13 -7.02
CA ASN A 291 -13.66 13.55 -6.96
C ASN A 291 -13.97 12.88 -5.61
N LEU A 292 -13.30 13.30 -4.53
CA LEU A 292 -13.50 12.76 -3.16
C LEU A 292 -14.92 12.94 -2.60
N ASN A 293 -15.78 13.72 -3.24
CA ASN A 293 -17.17 13.90 -2.81
C ASN A 293 -18.08 12.73 -3.23
N GLN A 294 -17.60 11.83 -4.09
CA GLN A 294 -18.38 10.69 -4.56
C GLN A 294 -18.23 9.49 -3.63
N LYS A 295 -19.35 8.82 -3.32
CA LYS A 295 -19.38 7.74 -2.32
C LYS A 295 -18.58 6.51 -2.76
N ILE A 296 -18.60 6.20 -4.07
CA ILE A 296 -17.81 5.09 -4.63
C ILE A 296 -16.30 5.32 -4.49
N VAL A 297 -15.86 6.59 -4.43
CA VAL A 297 -14.45 6.93 -4.25
C VAL A 297 -14.06 6.79 -2.78
N CYS A 298 -14.88 7.34 -1.88
CA CYS A 298 -14.71 7.25 -0.44
C CYS A 298 -16.00 7.55 0.33
N SER A 299 -16.19 6.91 1.49
CA SER A 299 -17.27 7.26 2.43
C SER A 299 -16.97 8.52 3.25
N ASN A 300 -15.70 8.72 3.64
CA ASN A 300 -15.26 9.86 4.43
C ASN A 300 -14.08 10.58 3.75
N SER A 301 -14.36 11.76 3.17
CA SER A 301 -13.38 12.53 2.41
C SER A 301 -12.13 12.87 3.23
N LYS A 302 -12.27 13.17 4.52
CA LYS A 302 -11.13 13.57 5.39
C LYS A 302 -10.21 12.40 5.69
N GLU A 303 -10.78 11.24 6.01
CA GLU A 303 -10.01 10.03 6.28
C GLU A 303 -9.30 9.53 5.01
N SER A 304 -10.02 9.48 3.88
CA SER A 304 -9.44 9.07 2.60
C SER A 304 -8.37 10.04 2.10
N PHE A 305 -8.54 11.34 2.31
CA PHE A 305 -7.48 12.31 2.04
C PHE A 305 -6.24 12.04 2.89
N ALA A 306 -6.40 11.81 4.19
CA ALA A 306 -5.28 11.47 5.08
C ALA A 306 -4.57 10.17 4.64
N LEU A 307 -5.33 9.16 4.21
CA LEU A 307 -4.80 7.91 3.69
C LEU A 307 -4.00 8.13 2.39
N ILE A 308 -4.53 8.92 1.45
CA ILE A 308 -3.83 9.27 0.20
C ILE A 308 -2.52 10.01 0.49
N VAL A 309 -2.52 10.99 1.38
CA VAL A 309 -1.32 11.76 1.75
C VAL A 309 -0.29 10.84 2.41
N THR A 310 -0.72 10.01 3.36
CA THR A 310 0.17 9.07 4.07
C THR A 310 0.76 8.03 3.12
N ALA A 311 -0.03 7.52 2.18
CA ALA A 311 0.38 6.57 1.15
C ALA A 311 1.40 7.15 0.16
N SER A 312 1.23 8.42 -0.20
CA SER A 312 1.99 9.06 -1.27
C SER A 312 3.24 9.81 -0.82
N LEU A 313 3.31 10.18 0.46
CA LEU A 313 4.47 10.85 1.04
C LEU A 313 5.78 10.05 0.88
N PRO A 314 5.82 8.73 1.13
CA PRO A 314 7.03 7.94 0.90
C PRO A 314 7.50 7.99 -0.56
N TYR A 315 6.58 7.91 -1.53
CA TYR A 315 6.88 8.03 -2.96
C TYR A 315 7.48 9.41 -3.30
N CYS A 316 6.93 10.47 -2.73
CA CYS A 316 7.43 11.83 -2.92
C CYS A 316 8.82 12.01 -2.33
N ILE A 317 9.08 11.47 -1.13
CA ILE A 317 10.40 11.52 -0.47
C ILE A 317 11.45 10.78 -1.30
N GLN A 318 11.12 9.61 -1.84
CA GLN A 318 12.03 8.82 -2.68
C GLN A 318 12.44 9.55 -3.96
N ASN A 319 11.50 10.29 -4.54
CA ASN A 319 11.71 11.04 -5.78
C ASN A 319 12.01 12.52 -5.54
N PHE A 320 12.31 12.94 -4.30
CA PHE A 320 12.46 14.36 -3.95
C PHE A 320 13.58 15.05 -4.73
N ASN A 321 14.72 14.38 -4.91
CA ASN A 321 15.88 14.94 -5.63
C ASN A 321 15.67 15.01 -7.16
N SER A 322 14.72 14.24 -7.70
CA SER A 322 14.43 14.17 -9.13
C SER A 322 12.94 13.85 -9.32
N PRO A 323 12.05 14.85 -9.18
CA PRO A 323 10.61 14.61 -9.13
C PRO A 323 10.10 14.08 -10.47
N THR A 324 9.34 12.98 -10.41
CA THR A 324 8.66 12.44 -11.59
C THR A 324 7.47 13.34 -11.98
N SER A 325 6.98 13.20 -13.21
CA SER A 325 5.77 13.90 -13.66
C SER A 325 4.55 13.54 -12.81
N LEU A 326 4.52 12.32 -12.27
CA LEU A 326 3.50 11.84 -11.36
C LEU A 326 3.61 12.48 -9.97
N CYS A 327 4.81 12.63 -9.41
CA CYS A 327 5.01 13.40 -8.16
C CYS A 327 4.48 14.83 -8.28
N SER A 328 4.81 15.49 -9.40
CA SER A 328 4.41 16.89 -9.62
C SER A 328 2.90 17.02 -9.74
N LYS A 329 2.25 16.12 -10.49
CA LYS A 329 0.78 16.08 -10.62
C LYS A 329 0.09 15.78 -9.29
N LEU A 330 0.59 14.81 -8.55
CA LEU A 330 0.05 14.47 -7.23
C LEU A 330 0.15 15.67 -6.28
N ALA A 331 1.32 16.31 -6.20
CA ALA A 331 1.51 17.48 -5.33
C ALA A 331 0.57 18.63 -5.72
N GLN A 332 0.37 18.86 -7.01
CA GLN A 332 -0.62 19.81 -7.51
C GLN A 332 -2.05 19.42 -7.10
N SER A 333 -2.45 18.16 -7.29
CA SER A 333 -3.78 17.66 -6.88
C SER A 333 -4.02 17.85 -5.37
N ILE A 334 -3.03 17.51 -4.53
CA ILE A 334 -3.10 17.70 -3.08
C ILE A 334 -3.24 19.18 -2.74
N ALA A 335 -2.41 20.05 -3.34
CA ALA A 335 -2.48 21.49 -3.12
C ALA A 335 -3.82 22.09 -3.54
N THR A 336 -4.38 21.66 -4.68
CA THR A 336 -5.71 22.11 -5.13
C THR A 336 -6.81 21.69 -4.17
N HIS A 337 -6.75 20.46 -3.66
CA HIS A 337 -7.73 19.97 -2.68
C HIS A 337 -7.65 20.76 -1.37
N CYS A 338 -6.44 20.97 -0.83
CA CYS A 338 -6.25 21.77 0.38
C CYS A 338 -6.73 23.21 0.24
N ARG A 339 -6.50 23.86 -0.92
CA ARG A 339 -7.01 25.21 -1.19
C ARG A 339 -8.53 25.24 -1.22
N THR A 340 -9.15 24.25 -1.87
CA THR A 340 -10.61 24.15 -1.97
C THR A 340 -11.25 23.96 -0.60
N GLU A 341 -10.70 23.08 0.22
CA GLU A 341 -11.15 22.88 1.61
C GLU A 341 -10.95 24.15 2.46
N LEU A 342 -9.82 24.85 2.30
CA LEU A 342 -9.56 26.10 3.01
C LEU A 342 -10.57 27.19 2.62
N ASP A 343 -10.88 27.31 1.33
CA ASP A 343 -11.87 28.25 0.82
C ASP A 343 -13.27 27.94 1.37
N GLN A 344 -13.65 26.66 1.47
CA GLN A 344 -14.91 26.24 2.07
C GLN A 344 -14.97 26.60 3.56
N LEU A 345 -13.91 26.31 4.33
CA LEU A 345 -13.83 26.63 5.76
C LEU A 345 -13.83 28.15 6.02
N SER A 346 -13.22 28.93 5.12
CA SER A 346 -13.23 30.40 5.21
C SER A 346 -14.63 30.99 5.03
N LYS A 347 -15.42 30.42 4.10
CA LYS A 347 -16.82 30.80 3.84
C LYS A 347 -17.74 30.42 4.99
N GLU A 348 -17.52 29.26 5.60
CA GLU A 348 -18.33 28.80 6.76
C GLU A 348 -18.06 29.60 8.04
N LYS A 349 -16.83 30.08 8.25
CA LYS A 349 -16.45 30.81 9.46
C LYS A 349 -16.50 32.34 9.33
N GLY A 350 -16.77 32.88 8.14
CA GLY A 350 -16.79 34.34 7.92
C GLY A 350 -15.45 35.03 8.25
N VAL A 351 -14.33 34.32 8.11
CA VAL A 351 -12.99 34.83 8.45
C VAL A 351 -12.30 35.28 7.16
N ASN A 352 -12.01 36.58 7.07
CA ASN A 352 -11.18 37.15 6.01
C ASN A 352 -9.80 36.47 6.01
N LEU A 353 -9.35 36.02 4.83
CA LEU A 353 -8.08 35.31 4.63
C LEU A 353 -6.81 36.16 4.93
N ASP A 354 -6.94 37.46 5.16
CA ASP A 354 -5.80 38.36 5.36
C ASP A 354 -5.06 38.15 6.69
N THR A 355 -5.67 37.47 7.66
CA THR A 355 -5.05 37.17 8.97
C THR A 355 -4.19 35.91 9.01
N PHE A 356 -4.09 35.14 7.92
CA PHE A 356 -3.24 33.92 7.86
C PHE A 356 -1.86 34.15 7.23
N SER A 357 -1.53 35.39 6.87
CA SER A 357 -0.22 35.77 6.32
C SER A 357 0.96 35.42 7.25
N ASP A 358 0.72 35.33 8.56
CA ASP A 358 1.73 35.03 9.58
C ASP A 358 1.91 33.53 9.91
N HIS A 359 1.18 32.61 9.27
CA HIS A 359 1.35 31.18 9.55
C HIS A 359 2.59 30.62 8.83
N PRO A 360 3.51 29.89 9.49
CA PRO A 360 4.77 29.40 8.89
C PRO A 360 4.63 28.46 7.67
N LEU A 361 3.40 28.09 7.30
CA LEU A 361 3.08 27.29 6.10
C LEU A 361 2.82 28.15 4.85
N SER A 362 2.55 29.45 4.99
CA SER A 362 2.35 30.38 3.86
C SER A 362 3.67 30.65 3.10
N ASN A 363 4.80 30.59 3.79
CA ASN A 363 6.13 30.85 3.24
C ASN A 363 6.76 29.68 2.46
N LEU A 364 6.10 28.52 2.40
CA LEU A 364 6.62 27.35 1.67
C LEU A 364 6.12 27.27 0.22
N ILE A 365 5.14 28.10 -0.18
CA ILE A 365 4.53 28.05 -1.51
C ILE A 365 5.29 28.94 -2.51
N THR A 366 6.23 29.77 -2.05
CA THR A 366 6.86 30.84 -2.85
C THR A 366 8.39 30.76 -2.98
N ALA A 367 9.01 29.62 -2.72
CA ALA A 367 10.44 29.41 -2.97
C ALA A 367 10.70 28.48 -4.16
#